data_AF-A0A9P1FRT9-F1
#
_entry.id   AF-A0A9P1FRT9-F1
#
_cell.length_a   1.000
_cell.length_b   1.000
_cell.length_c   1.000
_cell.angle_alpha   90.00
_cell.angle_beta   90.00
_cell.angle_gamma   90.00
#
_symmetry.space_group_name_H-M   'P 1'
#
loop_
_entity.id
_entity.type
_entity.pdbx_description
1 polymer ?
#
loop_
_entity_poly.entity_id
_entity_poly.type
_entity_poly.pdbx_seq_one_letter_code
_entity_poly.pdbx_strand_id
1 'polypeptide(L)'
;MARVRTHHGASVDPQVKAYTTELREEQDKDSEALNERLQLAKTKLESCRRKSNITIQQVGFFLSVVMGKKSMEVVDHAEVRWLFFEFFAALMIVVNSVVMGLEVAHLASHMSPSQPLQIISLLFTNWFILEVIIRIRVTGIRNFFTKHEWMWNLCDLVLVFISIVELGYTSFGTSSTSRSPLSTLRAIKIIRVVRLFRLFRYFPQLAKLALMVADSVRQLLWALVMFILIMYVWAVTLTEGCTDWLKLHVNVTDGDAAIARQIESLGPGCSFLSTRSPFCGWMMEK
;
A
#
# COMPACT_ATOMS: atom_id res chain seq x y z
N MET A 1 50.94 -64.89 -37.22
CA MET A 1 51.69 -63.61 -37.22
C MET A 1 51.34 -62.84 -38.50
N ALA A 2 50.70 -61.68 -38.38
CA ALA A 2 50.89 -60.49 -39.25
C ALA A 2 49.87 -59.42 -38.85
N ARG A 3 50.33 -58.41 -38.11
CA ARG A 3 49.58 -57.20 -37.73
C ARG A 3 49.93 -56.12 -38.76
N VAL A 4 48.97 -55.71 -39.59
CA VAL A 4 49.14 -54.54 -40.47
C VAL A 4 48.68 -53.29 -39.70
N ARG A 5 49.62 -52.39 -39.47
CA ARG A 5 49.47 -51.10 -38.79
C ARG A 5 49.41 -50.03 -39.90
N THR A 6 48.24 -49.45 -40.16
CA THR A 6 48.14 -48.26 -41.01
C THR A 6 48.22 -47.01 -40.13
N HIS A 7 49.37 -46.35 -40.22
CA HIS A 7 49.57 -44.97 -39.82
C HIS A 7 48.68 -44.05 -40.66
N HIS A 8 47.92 -43.16 -40.03
CA HIS A 8 47.52 -41.86 -40.58
C HIS A 8 47.23 -40.91 -39.42
N GLY A 9 48.28 -40.23 -38.94
CA GLY A 9 48.16 -39.05 -38.07
C GLY A 9 48.59 -37.85 -38.89
N ALA A 10 47.64 -37.11 -39.45
CA ALA A 10 47.91 -35.86 -40.13
C ALA A 10 48.44 -34.83 -39.11
N SER A 11 49.62 -34.27 -39.38
CA SER A 11 50.23 -33.19 -38.60
C SER A 11 49.42 -31.90 -38.78
N VAL A 12 48.49 -31.64 -37.87
CA VAL A 12 47.70 -30.40 -37.83
C VAL A 12 48.65 -29.22 -37.55
N ASP A 13 48.54 -28.17 -38.38
CA ASP A 13 49.37 -26.95 -38.31
C ASP A 13 49.29 -26.31 -36.90
N PRO A 14 50.41 -25.92 -36.26
CA PRO A 14 50.41 -25.46 -34.87
C PRO A 14 49.51 -24.25 -34.62
N GLN A 15 49.37 -23.36 -35.61
CA GLN A 15 48.51 -22.19 -35.51
C GLN A 15 47.01 -22.52 -35.54
N VAL A 16 46.61 -23.50 -36.36
CA VAL A 16 45.20 -23.97 -36.39
C VAL A 16 44.85 -24.64 -35.07
N LYS A 17 45.79 -25.40 -34.51
CA LYS A 17 45.61 -26.06 -33.21
C LYS A 17 45.43 -25.02 -32.08
N ALA A 18 46.25 -23.97 -32.06
CA ALA A 18 46.12 -22.88 -31.11
C ALA A 18 44.75 -22.17 -31.22
N TYR A 19 44.34 -21.79 -32.44
CA TYR A 19 43.04 -21.14 -32.68
C TYR A 19 41.83 -22.00 -32.28
N THR A 20 41.86 -23.30 -32.59
CA THR A 20 40.79 -24.23 -32.15
C THR A 20 40.78 -24.47 -30.64
N THR A 21 41.91 -24.26 -29.95
CA THR A 21 41.98 -24.40 -28.49
C THR A 21 41.40 -23.16 -27.81
N GLU A 22 41.71 -21.96 -28.30
CA GLU A 22 41.13 -20.69 -27.81
C GLU A 22 39.60 -20.64 -28.00
N LEU A 23 39.09 -21.03 -29.17
CA LEU A 23 37.64 -21.12 -29.40
C LEU A 23 36.93 -22.12 -28.46
N ARG A 24 37.63 -23.20 -28.09
CA ARG A 24 37.11 -24.22 -27.18
C ARG A 24 37.07 -23.71 -25.73
N GLU A 25 38.11 -22.99 -25.31
CA GLU A 25 38.15 -22.32 -24.00
C GLU A 25 37.07 -21.24 -23.87
N GLU A 26 36.79 -20.50 -24.95
CA GLU A 26 35.73 -19.48 -24.97
C GLU A 26 34.33 -20.12 -24.90
N GLN A 27 34.08 -21.22 -25.62
CA GLN A 27 32.84 -21.99 -25.50
C GLN A 27 32.65 -22.66 -24.13
N ASP A 28 33.73 -23.17 -23.52
CA ASP A 28 33.66 -23.78 -22.19
C ASP A 28 33.34 -22.71 -21.12
N LYS A 29 33.96 -21.52 -21.21
CA LYS A 29 33.60 -20.37 -20.35
C LYS A 29 32.14 -19.96 -20.47
N ASP A 30 31.60 -19.91 -21.70
CA ASP A 30 30.20 -19.56 -21.92
C ASP A 30 29.24 -20.64 -21.40
N SER A 31 29.60 -21.93 -21.55
CA SER A 31 28.83 -23.05 -20.99
C SER A 31 28.83 -23.06 -19.47
N GLU A 32 29.96 -22.78 -18.83
CA GLU A 32 30.06 -22.66 -17.37
C GLU A 32 29.22 -21.49 -16.85
N ALA A 33 29.33 -20.32 -17.48
CA ALA A 33 28.53 -19.14 -17.12
C ALA A 33 27.03 -19.38 -17.29
N LEU A 34 26.61 -20.12 -18.33
CA LEU A 34 25.22 -20.50 -18.53
C LEU A 34 24.73 -21.47 -17.46
N ASN A 35 25.56 -22.45 -17.08
CA ASN A 35 25.21 -23.45 -16.08
C ASN A 35 25.09 -22.83 -14.67
N GLU A 36 25.95 -21.86 -14.32
CA GLU A 36 25.81 -21.06 -13.09
C GLU A 36 24.50 -20.27 -13.06
N ARG A 37 24.14 -19.59 -14.16
CA ARG A 37 22.87 -18.86 -14.27
C ARG A 37 21.66 -19.79 -14.16
N LEU A 38 21.74 -20.98 -14.73
CA LEU A 38 20.70 -22.00 -14.64
C LEU A 38 20.55 -22.54 -13.21
N GLN A 39 21.66 -22.79 -12.51
CA GLN A 39 21.64 -23.20 -11.10
C GLN A 39 21.09 -22.09 -10.20
N LEU A 40 21.46 -20.83 -10.44
CA LEU A 40 20.89 -19.67 -9.75
C LEU A 40 19.38 -19.55 -10.01
N ALA A 41 18.93 -19.78 -11.24
CA ALA A 41 17.51 -19.76 -11.58
C ALA A 41 16.73 -20.90 -10.90
N LYS A 42 17.28 -22.12 -10.89
CA LYS A 42 16.68 -23.29 -10.21
C LYS A 42 16.56 -23.07 -8.71
N THR A 43 17.61 -22.58 -8.05
CA THR A 43 17.59 -22.31 -6.60
C THR A 43 16.59 -21.20 -6.24
N LYS A 44 16.49 -20.15 -7.06
CA LYS A 44 15.45 -19.10 -6.90
C LYS A 44 14.04 -19.64 -7.07
N LEU A 45 13.82 -20.52 -8.06
CA LEU A 45 12.54 -21.19 -8.29
C LEU A 45 12.14 -22.08 -7.11
N GLU A 46 13.07 -22.88 -6.58
CA GLU A 46 12.80 -23.73 -5.41
C GLU A 46 12.49 -22.91 -4.16
N SER A 47 13.19 -21.80 -3.96
CA SER A 47 12.90 -20.85 -2.88
C SER A 47 11.50 -20.24 -3.02
N CYS A 48 11.11 -19.84 -4.24
CA CYS A 48 9.77 -19.32 -4.54
C CYS A 48 8.68 -20.38 -4.31
N ARG A 49 8.89 -21.63 -4.75
CA ARG A 49 7.99 -22.77 -4.53
C ARG A 49 7.80 -23.07 -3.05
N ARG A 50 8.89 -23.05 -2.25
CA ARG A 50 8.84 -23.31 -0.82
C ARG A 50 8.04 -22.23 -0.08
N LYS A 51 8.25 -20.95 -0.41
CA LYS A 51 7.47 -19.82 0.16
C LYS A 51 5.98 -19.90 -0.20
N SER A 52 5.65 -20.28 -1.44
CA SER A 52 4.27 -20.47 -1.89
C SER A 52 3.55 -21.60 -1.13
N ASN A 53 4.18 -22.77 -0.99
CA ASN A 53 3.60 -23.89 -0.23
C ASN A 53 3.32 -23.52 1.23
N ILE A 54 4.23 -22.80 1.88
CA ILE A 54 4.03 -22.30 3.25
C ILE A 54 2.79 -21.39 3.31
N THR A 55 2.64 -20.48 2.34
CA THR A 55 1.47 -19.57 2.29
C THR A 55 0.17 -20.35 2.13
N ILE A 56 0.11 -21.30 1.19
CA ILE A 56 -1.08 -22.12 0.96
C ILE A 56 -1.43 -22.94 2.21
N GLN A 57 -0.41 -23.53 2.86
CA GLN A 57 -0.59 -24.27 4.11
C GLN A 57 -1.12 -23.37 5.24
N GLN A 58 -0.63 -22.13 5.36
CA GLN A 58 -1.12 -21.17 6.35
C GLN A 58 -2.56 -20.74 6.09
N VAL A 59 -2.93 -20.45 4.84
CA VAL A 59 -4.30 -20.13 4.45
C VAL A 59 -5.23 -21.30 4.78
N GLY A 60 -4.85 -22.52 4.38
CA GLY A 60 -5.65 -23.72 4.63
C GLY A 60 -5.82 -24.03 6.12
N PHE A 61 -4.75 -23.92 6.91
CA PHE A 61 -4.80 -24.08 8.36
C PHE A 61 -5.69 -23.02 9.01
N PHE A 62 -5.50 -21.75 8.65
CA PHE A 62 -6.30 -20.65 9.17
C PHE A 62 -7.79 -20.84 8.86
N LEU A 63 -8.13 -21.14 7.61
CA LEU A 63 -9.52 -21.41 7.20
C LEU A 63 -10.11 -22.62 7.93
N SER A 64 -9.36 -23.72 8.03
CA SER A 64 -9.79 -24.93 8.74
C SER A 64 -10.11 -24.66 10.21
N VAL A 65 -9.29 -23.84 10.88
CA VAL A 65 -9.47 -23.54 12.30
C VAL A 65 -10.59 -22.52 12.54
N VAL A 66 -10.69 -21.50 11.68
CA VAL A 66 -11.76 -20.49 11.73
C VAL A 66 -13.12 -21.10 11.38
N MET A 67 -13.18 -21.99 10.40
CA MET A 67 -14.42 -22.69 10.00
C MET A 67 -14.71 -23.93 10.87
N GLY A 68 -13.73 -24.38 11.65
CA GLY A 68 -13.81 -25.56 12.51
C GLY A 68 -14.78 -25.36 13.67
N LYS A 69 -15.93 -26.04 13.62
CA LYS A 69 -17.09 -25.87 14.51
C LYS A 69 -16.95 -26.55 15.88
N LYS A 70 -15.83 -26.38 16.58
CA LYS A 70 -15.65 -26.93 17.94
C LYS A 70 -15.42 -25.78 18.92
N SER A 71 -16.51 -25.33 19.53
CA SER A 71 -16.47 -24.37 20.63
C SER A 71 -15.85 -25.05 21.84
N MET A 72 -14.76 -24.51 22.35
CA MET A 72 -14.15 -24.99 23.59
C MET A 72 -14.76 -24.15 24.72
N GLU A 73 -15.64 -24.74 25.53
CA GLU A 73 -16.04 -24.14 26.80
C GLU A 73 -14.80 -24.11 27.72
N VAL A 74 -14.36 -22.93 28.13
CA VAL A 74 -13.25 -22.78 29.07
C VAL A 74 -13.74 -22.07 30.33
N VAL A 75 -13.44 -22.71 31.46
CA VAL A 75 -13.84 -22.42 32.84
C VAL A 75 -13.24 -21.11 33.38
N ASP A 76 -14.03 -20.43 34.23
CA ASP A 76 -13.92 -19.08 34.81
C ASP A 76 -12.64 -18.73 35.62
N HIS A 77 -11.67 -19.63 35.85
CA HIS A 77 -10.43 -19.28 36.58
C HIS A 77 -9.35 -18.60 35.70
N ALA A 78 -9.76 -17.95 34.61
CA ALA A 78 -8.87 -17.66 33.50
C ALA A 78 -8.42 -16.18 33.39
N GLU A 79 -9.08 -15.23 34.05
CA GLU A 79 -8.85 -13.79 33.82
C GLU A 79 -7.39 -13.35 34.02
N VAL A 80 -6.76 -13.74 35.14
CA VAL A 80 -5.37 -13.36 35.43
C VAL A 80 -4.39 -13.96 34.40
N ARG A 81 -4.64 -15.20 33.95
CA ARG A 81 -3.83 -15.86 32.93
C ARG A 81 -3.99 -15.21 31.55
N TRP A 82 -5.19 -14.69 31.25
CA TRP A 82 -5.46 -13.94 30.03
C TRP A 82 -4.75 -12.58 30.01
N LEU A 83 -4.65 -11.88 31.16
CA LEU A 83 -3.89 -10.63 31.27
C LEU A 83 -2.40 -10.80 30.96
N PHE A 84 -1.76 -11.85 31.47
CA PHE A 84 -0.36 -12.14 31.12
C PHE A 84 -0.17 -12.44 29.62
N PHE A 85 -1.13 -13.16 29.03
CA PHE A 85 -1.13 -13.44 27.60
C PHE A 85 -1.28 -12.14 26.77
N GLU A 86 -2.14 -11.22 27.20
CA GLU A 86 -2.32 -9.93 26.55
C GLU A 86 -1.10 -9.02 26.67
N PHE A 87 -0.45 -8.98 27.84
CA PHE A 87 0.81 -8.26 28.02
C PHE A 87 1.93 -8.83 27.14
N PHE A 88 2.04 -10.16 27.08
CA PHE A 88 3.03 -10.82 26.23
C PHE A 88 2.77 -10.55 24.73
N ALA A 89 1.51 -10.57 24.30
CA ALA A 89 1.14 -10.21 22.93
C ALA A 89 1.51 -8.75 22.62
N ALA A 90 1.24 -7.81 23.53
CA ALA A 90 1.64 -6.41 23.38
C ALA A 90 3.16 -6.26 23.26
N LEU A 91 3.94 -6.96 24.08
CA LEU A 91 5.40 -6.97 24.00
C LEU A 91 5.89 -7.49 22.64
N MET A 92 5.30 -8.59 22.15
CA MET A 92 5.63 -9.15 20.83
C MET A 92 5.32 -8.17 19.69
N ILE A 93 4.26 -7.36 19.80
CA ILE A 93 3.97 -6.28 18.84
C ILE A 93 5.11 -5.26 18.83
N VAL A 94 5.54 -4.77 20.00
CA VAL A 94 6.60 -3.76 20.11
C VAL A 94 7.92 -4.30 19.55
N VAL A 95 8.31 -5.52 19.92
CA VAL A 95 9.55 -6.14 19.40
C VAL A 95 9.48 -6.33 17.88
N ASN A 96 8.37 -6.85 17.37
CA ASN A 96 8.17 -6.98 15.92
C ASN A 96 8.25 -5.63 15.19
N SER A 97 7.78 -4.55 15.82
CA SER A 97 7.83 -3.19 15.27
C SER A 97 9.28 -2.69 15.15
N VAL A 98 10.10 -2.95 16.17
CA VAL A 98 11.53 -2.60 16.14
C VAL A 98 12.25 -3.39 15.05
N VAL A 99 12.01 -4.70 14.95
CA VAL A 99 12.61 -5.56 13.90
C VAL A 99 12.22 -5.08 12.51
N MET A 100 10.96 -4.70 12.31
CA MET A 100 10.47 -4.12 11.06
C MET A 100 11.16 -2.78 10.74
N GLY A 101 11.35 -1.92 11.74
CA GLY A 101 12.12 -0.68 11.59
C GLY A 101 13.56 -0.93 11.15
N LEU A 102 14.21 -1.93 11.74
CA LEU A 102 15.57 -2.36 11.36
C LEU A 102 15.60 -2.95 9.95
N GLU A 103 14.60 -3.75 9.56
CA GLU A 103 14.48 -4.28 8.19
C GLU A 103 14.39 -3.14 7.16
N VAL A 104 13.59 -2.11 7.46
CA VAL A 104 13.44 -0.93 6.60
C VAL A 104 14.74 -0.12 6.52
N ALA A 105 15.41 0.11 7.65
CA ALA A 105 16.69 0.82 7.70
C ALA A 105 17.80 0.05 6.95
N HIS A 106 17.82 -1.28 7.09
CA HIS A 106 18.76 -2.12 6.37
C HIS A 106 18.48 -2.09 4.86
N LEU A 107 17.21 -2.18 4.44
CA LEU A 107 16.84 -2.11 3.02
C LEU A 107 17.15 -0.74 2.38
N ALA A 108 17.12 0.34 3.17
CA ALA A 108 17.48 1.67 2.70
C ALA A 108 19.00 1.83 2.47
N SER A 109 19.83 1.12 3.24
CA SER A 109 21.30 1.16 3.13
C SER A 109 21.87 0.10 2.19
N HIS A 110 21.27 -1.09 2.19
CA HIS A 110 21.64 -2.23 1.36
C HIS A 110 20.41 -2.56 0.52
N MET A 111 20.46 -2.28 -0.79
CA MET A 111 19.34 -2.49 -1.73
C MET A 111 18.84 -3.96 -1.80
N SER A 112 19.43 -4.87 -1.03
CA SER A 112 19.01 -6.25 -0.84
C SER A 112 18.46 -6.48 0.58
N PRO A 113 17.30 -7.15 0.72
CA PRO A 113 16.76 -7.47 2.03
C PRO A 113 17.60 -8.56 2.71
N SER A 114 17.89 -8.42 4.01
CA SER A 114 18.66 -9.42 4.74
C SER A 114 17.83 -10.68 5.00
N GLN A 115 18.43 -11.84 4.76
CA GLN A 115 17.79 -13.13 5.01
C GLN A 115 17.38 -13.36 6.48
N PRO A 116 18.20 -13.03 7.50
CA PRO A 116 17.80 -13.27 8.90
C PRO A 116 16.60 -12.42 9.33
N LEU A 117 16.50 -11.15 8.92
CA LEU A 117 15.38 -10.28 9.30
C LEU A 117 14.06 -10.74 8.66
N GLN A 118 14.11 -11.28 7.44
CA GLN A 118 12.93 -11.87 6.79
C GLN A 118 12.41 -13.10 7.54
N ILE A 119 13.32 -13.98 8.02
CA ILE A 119 12.94 -15.17 8.79
C ILE A 119 12.29 -14.76 10.11
N ILE A 120 12.87 -13.80 10.82
CA ILE A 120 12.32 -13.30 12.08
C ILE A 120 10.93 -12.68 11.86
N SER A 121 10.75 -11.88 10.80
CA SER A 121 9.46 -11.27 10.46
C SER A 121 8.38 -12.29 10.10
N LEU A 122 8.77 -13.41 9.46
CA LEU A 122 7.89 -14.54 9.21
C LEU A 122 7.46 -15.22 10.52
N LEU A 123 8.38 -15.41 11.47
CA LEU A 123 8.08 -15.99 12.78
C LEU A 123 7.07 -15.14 13.55
N PHE A 124 7.24 -13.81 13.57
CA PHE A 124 6.26 -12.91 14.19
C PHE A 124 4.90 -12.97 13.51
N THR A 125 4.87 -13.02 12.17
CA THR A 125 3.61 -13.14 11.44
C THR A 125 2.88 -14.44 11.80
N ASN A 126 3.60 -15.55 11.95
CA ASN A 126 3.03 -16.84 12.38
C ASN A 126 2.50 -16.78 13.82
N TRP A 127 3.25 -16.14 14.72
CA TRP A 127 2.84 -15.93 16.09
C TRP A 127 1.51 -15.18 16.17
N PHE A 128 1.36 -14.09 15.41
CA PHE A 128 0.12 -13.33 15.37
C PHE A 128 -1.05 -14.11 14.79
N ILE A 129 -0.83 -14.92 13.75
CA ILE A 129 -1.88 -15.80 13.21
C ILE A 129 -2.36 -16.76 14.30
N LEU A 130 -1.43 -17.37 15.03
CA LEU A 130 -1.74 -18.30 16.12
C LEU A 130 -2.50 -17.62 17.26
N GLU A 131 -2.10 -16.41 17.63
CA GLU A 131 -2.75 -15.61 18.67
C GLU A 131 -4.24 -15.37 18.36
N VAL A 132 -4.54 -14.92 17.14
CA VAL A 132 -5.92 -14.66 16.70
C VAL A 132 -6.73 -15.94 16.64
N ILE A 133 -6.12 -17.03 16.17
CA ILE A 133 -6.73 -18.36 16.20
C ILE A 133 -7.13 -18.75 17.62
N ILE A 134 -6.20 -18.68 18.58
CA ILE A 134 -6.47 -19.03 19.99
C ILE A 134 -7.63 -18.17 20.52
N ARG A 135 -7.62 -16.86 20.25
CA ARG A 135 -8.66 -15.93 20.69
C ARG A 135 -10.04 -16.28 20.12
N ILE A 136 -10.13 -16.61 18.83
CA ILE A 136 -11.38 -17.04 18.17
C ILE A 136 -11.90 -18.34 18.79
N ARG A 137 -11.00 -19.29 19.09
CA ARG A 137 -11.35 -20.60 19.64
C ARG A 137 -11.89 -20.52 21.07
N VAL A 138 -11.34 -19.62 21.88
CA VAL A 138 -11.80 -19.40 23.26
C VAL A 138 -13.06 -18.56 23.30
N THR A 139 -13.15 -17.50 22.49
CA THR A 139 -14.32 -16.62 22.51
C THR A 139 -15.52 -17.26 21.82
N GLY A 140 -15.28 -18.11 20.82
CA GLY A 140 -16.30 -18.63 19.91
C GLY A 140 -16.67 -17.61 18.83
N ILE A 141 -16.90 -18.09 17.60
CA ILE A 141 -17.11 -17.24 16.41
C ILE A 141 -18.32 -16.31 16.57
N ARG A 142 -19.43 -16.80 17.13
CA ARG A 142 -20.65 -15.97 17.32
C ARG A 142 -20.44 -14.86 18.34
N ASN A 143 -19.75 -15.14 19.43
CA ASN A 143 -19.51 -14.17 20.48
C ASN A 143 -18.39 -13.18 20.09
N PHE A 144 -17.49 -13.57 19.18
CA PHE A 144 -16.43 -12.71 18.65
C PHE A 144 -16.98 -11.48 17.91
N PHE A 145 -18.09 -11.64 17.18
CA PHE A 145 -18.73 -10.57 16.40
C PHE A 145 -19.87 -9.84 17.13
N THR A 146 -20.34 -10.34 18.28
CA THR A 146 -21.53 -9.78 18.96
C THR A 146 -21.17 -8.97 20.21
N LYS A 147 -19.99 -9.17 20.80
CA LYS A 147 -19.56 -8.44 22.01
C LYS A 147 -19.21 -6.97 21.73
N HIS A 148 -19.17 -6.15 22.79
CA HIS A 148 -18.83 -4.73 22.76
C HIS A 148 -17.52 -4.41 22.00
N GLU A 149 -16.58 -5.36 21.96
CA GLU A 149 -15.26 -5.22 21.31
C GLU A 149 -15.21 -5.75 19.86
N TRP A 150 -16.36 -6.00 19.22
CA TRP A 150 -16.44 -6.59 17.88
C TRP A 150 -15.60 -5.85 16.83
N MET A 151 -15.50 -4.51 16.94
CA MET A 151 -14.75 -3.69 15.99
C MET A 151 -13.26 -4.00 16.04
N TRP A 152 -12.68 -4.10 17.24
CA TRP A 152 -11.26 -4.41 17.43
C TRP A 152 -10.93 -5.84 17.00
N ASN A 153 -11.83 -6.76 17.30
CA ASN A 153 -11.78 -8.16 16.87
C ASN A 153 -11.81 -8.30 15.34
N LEU A 154 -12.69 -7.54 14.67
CA LEU A 154 -12.76 -7.49 13.22
C LEU A 154 -11.49 -6.88 12.61
N CYS A 155 -10.99 -5.78 13.18
CA CYS A 155 -9.73 -5.17 12.75
C CYS A 155 -8.57 -6.17 12.81
N ASP A 156 -8.45 -6.93 13.90
CA ASP A 156 -7.37 -7.91 14.04
C ASP A 156 -7.47 -9.05 12.99
N LEU A 157 -8.69 -9.53 12.72
CA LEU A 157 -8.96 -10.52 11.67
C LEU A 157 -8.59 -10.00 10.27
N VAL A 158 -8.98 -8.76 9.97
CA VAL A 158 -8.60 -8.09 8.72
C VAL A 158 -7.09 -7.96 8.61
N LEU A 159 -6.40 -7.59 9.69
CA LEU A 159 -4.94 -7.49 9.68
C LEU A 159 -4.24 -8.84 9.49
N VAL A 160 -4.78 -9.92 10.06
CA VAL A 160 -4.28 -11.28 9.80
C VAL A 160 -4.49 -11.65 8.33
N PHE A 161 -5.67 -11.39 7.78
CA PHE A 161 -5.96 -11.64 6.37
C PHE A 161 -5.00 -10.87 5.46
N ILE A 162 -4.80 -9.58 5.71
CA ILE A 162 -3.84 -8.75 4.99
C ILE A 162 -2.41 -9.33 5.10
N SER A 163 -2.01 -9.82 6.28
CA SER A 163 -0.68 -10.42 6.48
C SER A 163 -0.48 -11.70 5.67
N ILE A 164 -1.52 -12.52 5.54
CA ILE A 164 -1.51 -13.73 4.71
C ILE A 164 -1.43 -13.36 3.22
N VAL A 165 -2.20 -12.37 2.80
CA VAL A 165 -2.17 -11.83 1.43
C VAL A 165 -0.80 -11.25 1.10
N GLU A 166 -0.17 -10.52 2.03
CA GLU A 166 1.19 -9.99 1.89
C GLU A 166 2.23 -11.10 1.68
N LEU A 167 2.14 -12.18 2.45
CA LEU A 167 3.02 -13.35 2.28
C LEU A 167 2.81 -14.01 0.91
N GLY A 168 1.56 -14.07 0.44
CA GLY A 168 1.21 -14.48 -0.90
C GLY A 168 1.85 -13.59 -1.97
N TYR A 169 1.67 -12.27 -1.89
CA TYR A 169 2.28 -11.34 -2.85
C TYR A 169 3.80 -11.45 -2.90
N THR A 170 4.45 -11.62 -1.74
CA THR A 170 5.91 -11.81 -1.68
C THR A 170 6.35 -13.14 -2.30
N SER A 171 5.48 -14.16 -2.27
CA SER A 171 5.75 -15.49 -2.81
C SER A 171 5.46 -15.61 -4.31
N PHE A 172 4.39 -14.95 -4.80
CA PHE A 172 3.93 -14.99 -6.18
C PHE A 172 4.46 -13.83 -7.06
N GLY A 173 4.97 -12.77 -6.44
CA GLY A 173 5.36 -11.50 -7.10
C GLY A 173 6.58 -11.54 -8.02
N THR A 174 7.09 -12.71 -8.41
CA THR A 174 8.21 -12.84 -9.36
C THR A 174 7.80 -13.29 -10.76
N SER A 175 6.53 -13.64 -11.01
CA SER A 175 6.19 -14.37 -12.24
C SER A 175 5.61 -13.55 -13.39
N SER A 176 4.82 -12.50 -13.17
CA SER A 176 4.17 -11.83 -14.32
C SER A 176 3.38 -10.60 -13.87
N THR A 177 3.84 -9.40 -14.20
CA THR A 177 3.03 -8.25 -14.68
C THR A 177 3.90 -7.00 -14.64
N SER A 178 3.93 -6.32 -15.77
CA SER A 178 4.57 -5.03 -16.11
C SER A 178 4.13 -3.82 -15.27
N ARG A 179 3.67 -3.98 -14.03
CA ARG A 179 3.44 -2.86 -13.10
C ARG A 179 4.74 -2.55 -12.38
N SER A 180 5.10 -1.27 -12.37
CA SER A 180 6.31 -0.77 -11.73
C SER A 180 6.46 -1.36 -10.31
N PRO A 181 7.55 -2.10 -10.02
CA PRO A 181 7.74 -2.75 -8.72
C PRO A 181 7.70 -1.74 -7.57
N LEU A 182 7.94 -0.46 -7.85
CA LEU A 182 7.93 0.64 -6.90
C LEU A 182 6.56 0.93 -6.26
N SER A 183 5.43 0.69 -6.94
CA SER A 183 4.10 1.00 -6.36
C SER A 183 3.59 -0.11 -5.45
N THR A 184 3.75 -1.37 -5.86
CA THR A 184 3.35 -2.54 -5.06
C THR A 184 4.19 -2.66 -3.78
N LEU A 185 5.48 -2.34 -3.84
CA LEU A 185 6.35 -2.31 -2.67
C LEU A 185 5.98 -1.21 -1.66
N ARG A 186 5.38 -0.09 -2.08
CA ARG A 186 4.90 0.96 -1.17
C ARG A 186 3.66 0.51 -0.39
N ALA A 187 2.69 -0.10 -1.07
CA ALA A 187 1.48 -0.59 -0.41
C ALA A 187 1.78 -1.66 0.65
N ILE A 188 2.68 -2.59 0.32
CA ILE A 188 3.16 -3.63 1.25
C ILE A 188 3.80 -3.00 2.50
N LYS A 189 4.60 -1.94 2.35
CA LYS A 189 5.21 -1.23 3.48
C LYS A 189 4.18 -0.57 4.40
N ILE A 190 3.16 0.07 3.84
CA ILE A 190 2.10 0.72 4.63
C ILE A 190 1.33 -0.34 5.44
N ILE A 191 0.97 -1.45 4.80
CA ILE A 191 0.29 -2.58 5.44
C ILE A 191 1.02 -3.07 6.70
N ARG A 192 2.36 -3.13 6.66
CA ARG A 192 3.18 -3.53 7.82
C ARG A 192 3.04 -2.55 8.99
N VAL A 193 3.03 -1.24 8.71
CA VAL A 193 2.81 -0.19 9.72
C VAL A 193 1.41 -0.28 10.32
N VAL A 194 0.40 -0.67 9.54
CA VAL A 194 -0.97 -0.81 10.06
C VAL A 194 -1.04 -1.86 11.18
N ARG A 195 -0.15 -2.86 11.22
CA ARG A 195 -0.11 -3.84 12.32
C ARG A 195 0.19 -3.20 13.68
N LEU A 196 0.83 -2.02 13.72
CA LEU A 196 1.02 -1.24 14.95
C LEU A 196 -0.31 -0.81 15.58
N PHE A 197 -1.37 -0.65 14.78
CA PHE A 197 -2.68 -0.30 15.30
C PHE A 197 -3.28 -1.36 16.23
N ARG A 198 -2.75 -2.60 16.20
CA ARG A 198 -3.13 -3.63 17.17
C ARG A 198 -2.84 -3.21 18.61
N LEU A 199 -1.82 -2.37 18.82
CA LEU A 199 -1.46 -1.86 20.14
C LEU A 199 -2.62 -1.11 20.80
N PHE A 200 -3.46 -0.40 20.02
CA PHE A 200 -4.61 0.32 20.55
C PHE A 200 -5.63 -0.61 21.24
N ARG A 201 -5.73 -1.88 20.82
CA ARG A 201 -6.60 -2.86 21.48
C ARG A 201 -6.11 -3.20 22.90
N TYR A 202 -4.80 -3.32 23.10
CA TYR A 202 -4.24 -3.71 24.40
C TYR A 202 -4.16 -2.53 25.38
N PHE A 203 -4.10 -1.30 24.86
CA PHE A 203 -4.03 -0.08 25.67
C PHE A 203 -5.34 0.72 25.53
N PRO A 204 -6.38 0.41 26.33
CA PRO A 204 -7.67 1.07 26.22
C PRO A 204 -7.59 2.59 26.44
N GLN A 205 -6.63 3.06 27.23
CA GLN A 205 -6.36 4.49 27.39
C GLN A 205 -5.89 5.13 26.08
N LEU A 206 -5.00 4.46 25.33
CA LEU A 206 -4.52 4.93 24.04
C LEU A 206 -5.63 4.93 22.99
N ALA A 207 -6.49 3.90 22.97
CA ALA A 207 -7.67 3.86 22.12
C ALA A 207 -8.62 5.03 22.38
N LYS A 208 -8.89 5.35 23.66
CA LYS A 208 -9.73 6.50 24.03
C LYS A 208 -9.14 7.81 23.52
N LEU A 209 -7.83 8.03 23.69
CA LEU A 209 -7.16 9.21 23.15
C LEU A 209 -7.29 9.30 21.63
N ALA A 210 -7.12 8.19 20.91
CA ALA A 210 -7.28 8.15 19.46
C ALA A 210 -8.72 8.48 19.02
N LEU A 211 -9.72 7.99 19.76
CA LEU A 211 -11.13 8.31 19.50
C LEU A 211 -11.40 9.81 19.70
N MET A 212 -10.87 10.42 20.77
CA MET A 212 -10.99 11.85 20.99
C MET A 212 -10.35 12.67 19.87
N VAL A 213 -9.19 12.24 19.36
CA VAL A 213 -8.54 12.86 18.20
C VAL A 213 -9.41 12.70 16.95
N ALA A 214 -10.00 11.53 16.70
CA ALA A 214 -10.88 11.30 15.57
C ALA A 214 -12.13 12.19 15.62
N ASP A 215 -12.71 12.40 16.80
CA ASP A 215 -13.83 13.31 16.99
C ASP A 215 -13.43 14.77 16.74
N SER A 216 -12.23 15.15 17.16
CA SER A 216 -11.68 16.50 16.91
C SER A 216 -11.47 16.74 15.41
N VAL A 217 -10.95 15.74 14.68
CA VAL A 217 -10.81 15.80 13.22
C VAL A 217 -12.17 15.95 12.54
N ARG A 218 -13.21 15.25 13.01
CA ARG A 218 -14.56 15.40 12.47
C ARG A 218 -15.09 16.83 12.63
N GLN A 219 -14.85 17.46 13.78
CA GLN A 219 -15.23 18.86 14.01
C GLN A 219 -14.43 19.80 13.11
N LEU A 220 -13.12 19.55 12.95
CA LEU A 220 -12.27 20.31 12.05
C LEU A 220 -12.74 20.24 10.59
N LEU A 221 -13.23 19.09 10.14
CA LEU A 221 -13.79 18.95 8.79
C LEU A 221 -14.99 19.87 8.57
N TRP A 222 -15.91 19.97 9.53
CA TRP A 222 -17.04 20.89 9.44
C TRP A 222 -16.60 22.36 9.48
N ALA A 223 -15.62 22.70 10.32
CA ALA A 223 -15.03 24.03 10.34
C ALA A 223 -14.38 24.38 9.00
N LEU A 224 -13.70 23.42 8.36
CA LEU A 224 -13.09 23.59 7.05
C LEU A 224 -14.14 23.80 5.95
N VAL A 225 -15.29 23.11 6.01
CA VAL A 225 -16.42 23.37 5.11
C VAL A 225 -16.93 24.80 5.24
N MET A 226 -17.11 25.29 6.47
CA MET A 226 -17.52 26.68 6.72
C MET A 226 -16.49 27.68 6.22
N PHE A 227 -15.20 27.39 6.41
CA PHE A 227 -14.12 28.23 5.92
C PHE A 227 -14.12 28.32 4.38
N ILE A 228 -14.30 27.20 3.68
CA ILE A 228 -14.41 27.18 2.21
C ILE A 228 -15.61 28.01 1.74
N LEU A 229 -16.76 27.91 2.41
CA LEU A 229 -17.96 28.67 2.05
C LEU A 229 -17.71 30.18 2.16
N ILE A 230 -17.08 30.64 3.23
CA ILE A 230 -16.74 32.06 3.41
C ILE A 230 -15.79 32.52 2.32
N MET A 231 -14.72 31.76 2.06
CA MET A 231 -13.77 32.06 0.99
C MET A 231 -14.44 32.11 -0.39
N TYR A 232 -15.42 31.25 -0.64
CA TYR A 232 -16.20 31.27 -1.87
C TYR A 232 -17.00 32.56 -2.03
N VAL A 233 -17.70 33.02 -0.96
CA VAL A 233 -18.44 34.29 -1.00
C VAL A 233 -17.50 35.45 -1.32
N TRP A 234 -16.34 35.53 -0.66
CA TRP A 234 -15.34 36.56 -0.95
C TRP A 234 -14.80 36.48 -2.38
N ALA A 235 -14.59 35.28 -2.91
CA ALA A 235 -14.15 35.11 -4.29
C ALA A 235 -15.19 35.65 -5.29
N VAL A 236 -16.49 35.38 -5.06
CA VAL A 236 -17.57 35.89 -5.92
C VAL A 236 -17.66 37.41 -5.83
N THR A 237 -17.70 37.99 -4.63
CA THR A 237 -17.83 39.45 -4.48
C THR A 237 -16.64 40.20 -5.07
N LEU A 238 -15.43 39.67 -4.93
CA LEU A 238 -14.25 40.25 -5.58
C LEU A 238 -14.31 40.11 -7.11
N THR A 239 -14.75 38.97 -7.62
CA THR A 239 -14.89 38.76 -9.08
C THR A 239 -15.94 39.69 -9.67
N GLU A 240 -17.08 39.86 -9.00
CA GLU A 240 -18.12 40.81 -9.37
C GLU A 240 -17.57 42.26 -9.33
N GLY A 241 -16.89 42.64 -8.25
CA GLY A 241 -16.27 43.96 -8.13
C GLY A 241 -15.23 44.25 -9.22
N CYS A 242 -14.37 43.28 -9.54
CA CYS A 242 -13.42 43.40 -10.66
C CYS A 242 -14.12 43.49 -12.01
N THR A 243 -15.19 42.72 -12.21
CA THR A 243 -15.98 42.73 -13.45
C THR A 243 -16.68 44.08 -13.63
N ASP A 244 -17.23 44.66 -12.57
CA ASP A 244 -17.87 45.97 -12.61
C ASP A 244 -16.86 47.10 -12.83
N TRP A 245 -15.70 47.04 -12.17
CA TRP A 245 -14.59 47.96 -12.43
C TRP A 245 -14.15 47.90 -13.89
N LEU A 246 -14.00 46.69 -14.44
CA LEU A 246 -13.59 46.49 -15.83
C LEU A 246 -14.66 47.00 -16.82
N LYS A 247 -15.95 46.70 -16.59
CA LYS A 247 -17.04 47.23 -17.41
C LYS A 247 -17.06 48.74 -17.42
N LEU A 248 -16.82 49.39 -16.28
CA LEU A 248 -16.78 50.85 -16.20
C LEU A 248 -15.59 51.43 -16.95
N HIS A 249 -14.39 50.85 -16.82
CA HIS A 249 -13.19 51.43 -17.45
C HIS A 249 -13.04 51.06 -18.93
N VAL A 250 -13.44 49.86 -19.33
CA VAL A 250 -13.38 49.40 -20.73
C VAL A 250 -14.50 50.02 -21.58
N ASN A 251 -15.73 50.14 -21.05
CA ASN A 251 -16.79 50.85 -21.79
C ASN A 251 -16.51 52.36 -21.88
N VAL A 252 -15.78 52.95 -20.94
CA VAL A 252 -15.31 54.34 -21.05
C VAL A 252 -14.23 54.47 -22.14
N THR A 253 -13.41 53.44 -22.41
CA THR A 253 -12.45 53.47 -23.52
C THR A 253 -13.04 53.14 -24.89
N ASP A 254 -14.11 52.33 -24.98
CA ASP A 254 -14.74 51.95 -26.25
C ASP A 254 -15.97 52.82 -26.62
N GLY A 255 -16.47 53.62 -25.67
CA GLY A 255 -17.78 54.29 -25.74
C GLY A 255 -17.85 55.67 -26.41
N ASP A 256 -16.73 56.35 -26.69
CA ASP A 256 -16.81 57.76 -27.09
C ASP A 256 -16.65 58.08 -28.58
N ALA A 257 -16.61 57.11 -29.51
CA ALA A 257 -16.63 57.49 -30.93
C ALA A 257 -17.29 56.55 -31.94
N ALA A 258 -17.15 55.22 -31.81
CA ALA A 258 -17.42 54.33 -32.95
C ALA A 258 -18.67 53.46 -32.79
N ILE A 259 -18.90 52.86 -31.63
CA ILE A 259 -19.93 51.81 -31.46
C ILE A 259 -21.32 52.40 -31.20
N ALA A 260 -21.42 53.52 -30.48
CA ALA A 260 -22.69 54.22 -30.26
C ALA A 260 -23.37 54.64 -31.58
N ARG A 261 -22.59 55.08 -32.58
CA ARG A 261 -23.10 55.42 -33.92
C ARG A 261 -23.53 54.20 -34.75
N GLN A 262 -23.06 53.01 -34.40
CA GLN A 262 -23.31 51.78 -35.16
C GLN A 262 -24.47 50.97 -34.60
N ILE A 263 -24.80 51.10 -33.32
CA ILE A 263 -25.99 50.49 -32.71
C ILE A 263 -27.24 51.35 -32.97
N GLU A 264 -27.12 52.68 -33.01
CA GLU A 264 -28.24 53.57 -33.34
C GLU A 264 -28.65 53.51 -34.82
N SER A 265 -27.77 53.02 -35.71
CA SER A 265 -28.08 52.80 -37.14
C SER A 265 -28.74 51.44 -37.43
N LEU A 266 -28.89 50.56 -36.44
CA LEU A 266 -29.45 49.21 -36.58
C LEU A 266 -30.79 49.02 -35.84
N GLY A 267 -31.73 49.97 -35.95
CA GLY A 267 -33.18 49.74 -35.86
C GLY A 267 -33.80 49.20 -34.55
N PRO A 268 -35.14 49.32 -34.38
CA PRO A 268 -35.83 49.02 -33.12
C PRO A 268 -36.07 47.51 -32.99
N GLY A 269 -35.24 46.79 -32.22
CA GLY A 269 -35.40 45.33 -32.12
C GLY A 269 -34.96 44.64 -30.83
N CYS A 270 -34.31 45.31 -29.88
CA CYS A 270 -33.81 44.64 -28.67
C CYS A 270 -33.97 45.47 -27.39
N SER A 271 -35.22 45.82 -27.08
CA SER A 271 -35.64 46.21 -25.73
C SER A 271 -36.01 44.97 -24.91
N PHE A 272 -35.04 44.09 -24.66
CA PHE A 272 -35.26 42.91 -23.82
C PHE A 272 -33.98 42.50 -23.10
N LEU A 273 -33.59 43.28 -22.07
CA LEU A 273 -32.82 42.89 -20.88
C LEU A 273 -32.31 44.16 -20.14
N SER A 274 -33.20 45.14 -19.97
CA SER A 274 -33.08 46.11 -18.87
C SER A 274 -33.87 45.56 -17.69
N THR A 275 -33.38 44.48 -17.09
CA THR A 275 -33.82 44.07 -15.76
C THR A 275 -32.85 44.69 -14.78
N ARG A 276 -33.07 45.99 -14.51
CA ARG A 276 -32.70 46.63 -13.26
C ARG A 276 -33.13 45.69 -12.12
N SER A 277 -32.18 45.06 -11.44
CA SER A 277 -32.47 44.39 -10.18
C SER A 277 -32.86 45.48 -9.16
N PRO A 278 -33.98 45.32 -8.43
CA PRO A 278 -34.49 46.36 -7.52
C PRO A 278 -33.68 46.51 -6.23
N PHE A 279 -32.54 45.81 -6.08
CA PHE A 279 -31.80 45.77 -4.81
C PHE A 279 -30.86 46.96 -4.57
N CYS A 280 -30.55 47.74 -5.60
CA CYS A 280 -29.61 48.87 -5.49
C CYS A 280 -30.25 50.17 -4.94
N GLY A 281 -31.59 50.21 -4.80
CA GLY A 281 -32.31 51.40 -4.34
C GLY A 281 -32.32 51.63 -2.83
N TRP A 282 -31.91 50.65 -2.02
CA TRP A 282 -32.10 50.71 -0.55
C TRP A 282 -30.85 51.12 0.25
N MET A 283 -29.67 51.22 -0.38
CA MET A 283 -28.41 51.52 0.34
C MET A 283 -27.93 52.98 0.18
N MET A 284 -28.65 53.83 -0.55
CA MET A 284 -28.28 55.25 -0.76
C MET A 284 -29.24 56.24 -0.09
N GLU A 285 -30.10 55.78 0.82
CA GLU A 285 -30.96 56.65 1.62
C GLU A 285 -31.06 56.15 3.07
N LYS A 286 -29.92 56.16 3.78
CA LYS A 286 -29.81 56.47 5.22
C LYS A 286 -28.36 56.59 5.67
#